data_AF-A0AA96N0W6-F1
#
_entry.id   AF-A0AA96N0W6-F1
#
_cell.length_a   1.000
_cell.length_b   1.000
_cell.length_c   1.000
_cell.angle_alpha   90.00
_cell.angle_beta   90.00
_cell.angle_gamma   90.00
#
_symmetry.space_group_name_H-M   'P 1'
#
loop_
_entity.id
_entity.type
_entity.pdbx_description
1 polymer ?
#
loop_
_entity_poly.entity_id
_entity_poly.type
_entity_poly.pdbx_seq_one_letter_code
_entity_poly.pdbx_strand_id
1 'polypeptide(L)' 'METLEVTYNDLHSQIEELRCLMIDAATLHGISSLDTLRYSEELDKLIMQAQLQNP' A
#
# COMPACT_ATOMS: atom_id res chain seq x y z
N MET A 1 25.35 6.32 -1.69
CA MET A 1 24.24 6.18 -2.66
C MET A 1 23.45 4.93 -2.28
N GLU A 2 23.03 4.84 -1.01
CA GLU A 2 22.57 3.59 -0.38
C GLU A 2 21.24 3.81 0.37
N THR A 3 20.89 5.06 0.65
CA THR A 3 19.66 5.43 1.37
C THR A 3 18.40 5.41 0.52
N LEU A 4 18.51 5.66 -0.79
CA LEU A 4 17.36 5.68 -1.71
C LEU A 4 16.84 4.28 -2.05
N GLU A 5 17.73 3.31 -2.27
CA GLU A 5 17.34 1.91 -2.55
C GLU A 5 16.69 1.25 -1.33
N VAL A 6 17.20 1.50 -0.12
CA VAL A 6 16.58 1.00 1.11
C VAL A 6 15.19 1.60 1.30
N THR A 7 15.04 2.92 1.10
CA THR A 7 13.74 3.60 1.22
C THR A 7 12.73 3.11 0.17
N TYR A 8 13.18 2.84 -1.06
CA TYR A 8 12.32 2.34 -2.14
C TYR A 8 11.86 0.90 -1.89
N ASN A 9 12.76 0.04 -1.39
CA ASN A 9 12.42 -1.33 -1.00
C ASN A 9 11.42 -1.33 0.17
N ASP A 10 11.63 -0.47 1.17
CA ASP A 10 10.73 -0.35 2.32
C ASP A 10 9.33 0.12 1.92
N LEU A 11 9.24 1.07 0.98
CA LEU A 11 7.95 1.55 0.47
C LEU A 11 7.22 0.49 -0.35
N HIS A 12 7.96 -0.24 -1.21
CA HIS A 12 7.38 -1.33 -1.99
C HIS A 12 6.86 -2.46 -1.09
N SER A 13 7.61 -2.83 -0.04
CA SER A 13 7.17 -3.80 0.95
C SER A 13 5.89 -3.37 1.68
N GLN A 14 5.79 -2.10 2.06
CA GLN A 14 4.59 -1.55 2.70
C GLN A 14 3.37 -1.57 1.77
N ILE A 15 3.56 -1.26 0.48
CA ILE A 15 2.49 -1.36 -0.54
C ILE A 15 1.98 -2.79 -0.66
N GLU A 16 2.89 -3.77 -0.71
CA GLU A 16 2.50 -5.17 -0.87
C GLU A 16 1.81 -5.72 0.38
N GLU A 17 2.33 -5.42 1.57
CA GLU A 17 1.69 -5.79 2.83
C GLU A 17 0.26 -5.26 2.91
N LEU A 18 0.07 -3.97 2.60
CA LEU A 18 -1.24 -3.34 2.66
C LEU A 18 -2.20 -3.88 1.58
N ARG A 19 -1.67 -4.28 0.41
CA ARG A 19 -2.46 -4.98 -0.63
C ARG A 19 -2.99 -6.31 -0.11
N CYS A 20 -2.15 -7.12 0.53
CA CYS A 20 -2.58 -8.38 1.12
C CYS A 20 -3.69 -8.16 2.15
N LEU A 21 -3.50 -7.20 3.07
CA LEU A 21 -4.51 -6.85 4.07
C LEU A 21 -5.84 -6.39 3.45
N MET A 22 -5.78 -5.58 2.39
CA MET A 22 -6.98 -5.14 1.66
C MET A 22 -7.72 -6.32 1.02
N ILE A 23 -7.00 -7.26 0.40
CA ILE A 23 -7.57 -8.46 -0.24
C ILE A 23 -8.21 -9.35 0.82
N ASP A 24 -7.55 -9.57 1.94
CA ASP A 24 -8.08 -10.39 3.04
C ASP A 24 -9.35 -9.76 3.62
N ALA A 25 -9.33 -8.44 3.89
CA ALA A 25 -10.50 -7.70 4.36
C ALA A 25 -11.65 -7.72 3.34
N ALA A 26 -11.35 -7.55 2.05
CA ALA A 26 -12.35 -7.62 0.99
C ALA A 26 -12.97 -9.02 0.88
N THR A 27 -12.16 -10.05 1.08
CA THR A 27 -12.59 -11.46 1.05
C THR A 27 -13.46 -11.80 2.26
N LEU A 28 -13.10 -11.30 3.45
CA LEU A 28 -13.78 -11.64 4.70
C LEU A 28 -15.02 -10.77 4.96
N HIS A 29 -14.94 -9.48 4.65
CA HIS A 29 -15.93 -8.47 5.02
C HIS A 29 -16.62 -7.81 3.81
N GLY A 30 -16.14 -8.06 2.60
CA GLY A 30 -16.65 -7.47 1.36
C GLY A 30 -15.94 -6.17 0.98
N ILE A 31 -15.96 -5.86 -0.32
CA ILE A 31 -15.24 -4.71 -0.90
C ILE A 31 -15.73 -3.34 -0.38
N SER A 32 -16.97 -3.26 0.07
CA SER A 32 -17.56 -2.04 0.64
C SER A 32 -17.43 -1.95 2.16
N SER A 33 -16.72 -2.89 2.79
CA SER A 33 -16.48 -2.85 4.22
C SER A 33 -15.60 -1.65 4.58
N LEU A 34 -15.80 -1.10 5.78
CA LEU A 34 -15.01 0.04 6.26
C LEU A 34 -13.52 -0.30 6.26
N ASP A 35 -13.14 -1.53 6.63
CA ASP A 35 -11.74 -1.95 6.66
C ASP A 35 -11.14 -2.04 5.27
N THR A 36 -11.85 -2.60 4.28
CA THR A 36 -11.38 -2.61 2.88
C THR A 36 -11.22 -1.20 2.34
N LEU A 37 -12.17 -0.29 2.62
CA LEU A 37 -12.08 1.10 2.17
C LEU A 37 -10.89 1.82 2.80
N ARG A 38 -10.65 1.62 4.11
CA ARG A 38 -9.49 2.19 4.80
C ARG A 38 -8.17 1.68 4.24
N TYR A 39 -8.05 0.39 3.97
CA TYR A 39 -6.86 -0.16 3.33
C TYR A 39 -6.68 0.38 1.91
N SER A 40 -7.76 0.56 1.15
CA SER A 40 -7.71 1.17 -0.19
C SER A 40 -7.19 2.61 -0.15
N GLU A 41 -7.69 3.44 0.75
CA GLU A 41 -7.25 4.84 0.89
C GLU A 41 -5.76 4.94 1.25
N GLU A 42 -5.30 4.07 2.15
CA GLU A 42 -3.90 4.09 2.60
C GLU A 42 -2.97 3.54 1.53
N LEU A 43 -3.45 2.57 0.75
CA LEU A 43 -2.73 2.04 -0.41
C LEU A 43 -2.55 3.10 -1.49
N ASP A 44 -3.60 3.89 -1.77
CA ASP A 44 -3.53 4.99 -2.74
C ASP A 44 -2.48 6.04 -2.32
N LYS A 45 -2.42 6.38 -1.03
CA LYS A 45 -1.40 7.30 -0.50
C LYS A 45 0.02 6.77 -0.71
N LEU A 46 0.26 5.49 -0.42
CA LEU A 46 1.58 4.87 -0.59
C LEU A 46 1.98 4.78 -2.07
N ILE A 47 1.03 4.45 -2.96
CA ILE A 47 1.26 4.43 -4.41
C ILE A 47 1.62 5.82 -4.92
N MET A 48 0.91 6.87 -4.48
CA MET A 48 1.24 8.26 -4.84
C MET A 48 2.64 8.64 -4.36
N GLN A 49 3.03 8.25 -3.14
CA GLN A 49 4.38 8.48 -2.64
C GLN A 49 5.44 7.77 -3.49
N ALA A 50 5.19 6.53 -3.90
CA ALA A 50 6.12 5.77 -4.74
C ALA A 50 6.28 6.40 -6.13
N GLN A 51 5.19 6.90 -6.73
CA GLN A 51 5.23 7.62 -8.00
C GLN A 51 6.03 8.93 -7.91
N LEU A 52 5.91 9.66 -6.80
CA LEU A 52 6.67 10.90 -6.59
C LEU A 52 8.16 10.64 -6.34
N GLN A 53 8.52 9.47 -5.81
CA GLN A 53 9.91 9.08 -5.57
C GLN A 53 10.63 8.55 -6.82
N ASN A 54 9.89 8.22 -7.89
CA ASN A 54 10.43 7.70 -9.14
C ASN A 54 9.95 8.57 -10.33
N PRO A 55 10.49 9.79 -10.50
CA PRO A 55 10.05 10.75 -11.52
C PRO A 55 10.37 10.34 -12.96
#